data_AF-E0SJJ9-F1
#
_entry.id   AF-E0SJJ9-F1
#
_cell.length_a   1.000
_cell.length_b   1.000
_cell.length_c   1.000
_cell.angle_alpha   90.00
_cell.angle_beta   90.00
_cell.angle_gamma   90.00
#
_symmetry.space_group_name_H-M   'P 1'
#
loop_
_entity.id
_entity.type
_entity.pdbx_description
1 polymer ?
#
loop_
_entity_poly.entity_id
_entity_poly.type
_entity_poly.pdbx_seq_one_letter_code
_entity_poly.pdbx_strand_id
1 'polypeptide(L)'
;MTLQAAYLEQPTLGDETEGVSIIDVNPFGPNGEKDRRLLISKDAEPILILQLYVRADEDGWLISSAFSDFLLNESHVAITFMFLTWPHTRSEAIH
;
A
#
# COMPACT_ATOMS: atom_id res chain seq x y z
N MET A 1 -0.43 -22.37 -1.47
CA MET A 1 -0.62 -21.08 -0.79
C MET A 1 0.08 -20.04 -1.61
N THR A 2 -0.69 -19.31 -2.40
CA THR A 2 -0.16 -18.21 -3.20
C THR A 2 -0.70 -16.91 -2.63
N LEU A 3 0.20 -16.03 -2.22
CA LEU A 3 -0.15 -14.66 -1.84
C LEU A 3 -0.07 -13.78 -3.08
N GLN A 4 -1.01 -12.86 -3.18
CA GLN A 4 -1.07 -11.87 -4.25
C GLN A 4 -1.32 -10.49 -3.64
N ALA A 5 -0.66 -9.48 -4.20
CA ALA A 5 -0.90 -8.08 -3.88
C ALA A 5 -1.46 -7.39 -5.12
N ALA A 6 -2.57 -6.68 -4.99
CA ALA A 6 -3.13 -5.87 -6.06
C ALA A 6 -3.44 -4.47 -5.52
N TYR A 7 -3.09 -3.44 -6.29
CA TYR A 7 -3.48 -2.07 -5.93
C TYR A 7 -5.00 -1.94 -6.04
N LEU A 8 -5.62 -1.42 -5.00
CA LEU A 8 -7.00 -0.99 -5.05
C LEU A 8 -7.03 0.40 -5.71
N GLU A 9 -7.38 0.43 -6.99
CA GLU A 9 -7.82 1.68 -7.60
C GLU A 9 -9.09 2.17 -6.87
N GLN A 10 -9.34 3.48 -6.86
CA GLN A 10 -10.36 4.19 -6.06
C GLN A 10 -11.69 3.43 -5.88
N PRO A 11 -12.40 3.64 -4.74
CA PRO A 11 -13.32 2.66 -4.19
C PRO A 11 -14.47 2.39 -5.15
N THR A 12 -14.45 1.22 -5.79
CA THR A 12 -15.70 0.61 -6.23
C THR A 12 -16.36 0.12 -4.96
N LEU A 13 -17.17 1.00 -4.37
CA LEU A 13 -17.84 0.82 -3.10
C LEU A 13 -18.95 -0.21 -3.32
N GLY A 14 -18.66 -1.49 -3.02
CA GLY A 14 -19.65 -2.56 -3.06
C GLY A 14 -19.06 -3.94 -2.81
N ASP A 15 -19.39 -4.52 -1.66
CA ASP A 15 -19.29 -5.93 -1.25
C ASP A 15 -17.93 -6.63 -1.15
N GLU A 16 -16.99 -6.49 -2.08
CA GLU A 16 -15.89 -7.48 -2.19
C GLU A 16 -14.85 -7.43 -1.06
N THR A 17 -14.78 -6.33 -0.31
CA THR A 17 -13.85 -6.18 0.82
C THR A 17 -14.53 -5.97 2.17
N GLU A 18 -15.83 -6.22 2.27
CA GLU A 18 -16.55 -6.09 3.54
C GLU A 18 -16.03 -7.13 4.55
N GLY A 19 -15.64 -6.67 5.74
CA GLY A 19 -15.04 -7.52 6.78
C GLY A 19 -13.53 -7.78 6.65
N VAL A 20 -12.87 -7.26 5.60
CA VAL A 20 -11.41 -7.39 5.44
C VAL A 20 -10.68 -6.41 6.37
N SER A 21 -9.71 -6.91 7.14
CA SER A 21 -8.95 -6.09 8.08
C SER A 21 -8.02 -5.11 7.35
N ILE A 22 -8.01 -3.85 7.80
CA ILE A 22 -7.13 -2.82 7.25
C ILE A 22 -5.93 -2.61 8.20
N ILE A 23 -4.72 -2.82 7.68
CA ILE A 23 -3.48 -2.48 8.36
C ILE A 23 -3.14 -1.03 8.01
N ASP A 24 -3.35 -0.15 8.99
CA ASP A 24 -3.18 1.29 8.89
C ASP A 24 -2.02 1.78 9.78
N VAL A 25 -0.79 1.53 9.33
CA VAL A 25 0.43 1.93 10.05
C VAL A 25 1.15 3.01 9.25
N ASN A 26 1.14 4.23 9.77
CA ASN A 26 1.80 5.37 9.13
C ASN A 26 3.29 5.43 9.50
N PRO A 27 4.23 5.13 8.58
CA PRO A 27 5.66 5.17 8.88
C PRO A 27 6.22 6.59 9.01
N PHE A 28 5.47 7.61 8.56
CA PHE A 28 5.90 9.02 8.57
C PHE A 28 5.28 9.83 9.72
N GLY A 29 4.48 9.18 10.58
CA GLY A 29 3.79 9.85 11.68
C GLY A 29 2.85 10.97 11.18
N PRO A 30 2.73 12.10 11.90
CA PRO A 30 1.79 13.18 11.55
C PRO A 30 1.99 13.79 10.16
N ASN A 31 3.16 13.61 9.55
CA ASN A 31 3.51 14.19 8.26
C ASN A 31 3.18 13.26 7.08
N GLY A 32 2.72 12.03 7.34
CA GLY A 32 2.33 11.08 6.29
C GLY A 32 0.89 11.27 5.86
N GLU A 33 0.67 11.34 4.56
CA GLU A 33 -0.65 11.34 3.92
C GLU A 33 -0.97 9.95 3.34
N LYS A 34 -2.25 9.57 3.32
CA LYS A 34 -2.69 8.31 2.72
C LYS A 34 -2.55 8.39 1.21
N ASP A 35 -1.84 7.43 0.62
CA ASP A 35 -1.58 7.35 -0.82
C ASP A 35 -2.47 6.28 -1.47
N ARG A 36 -2.00 5.02 -1.46
CA ARG A 36 -2.67 3.88 -2.12
C ARG A 36 -3.04 2.81 -1.11
N ARG A 37 -3.98 1.95 -1.48
CA ARG A 37 -4.28 0.73 -0.73
C ARG A 37 -3.90 -0.49 -1.56
N LEU A 38 -3.37 -1.50 -0.89
CA LEU A 38 -3.07 -2.79 -1.49
C LEU A 38 -3.99 -3.84 -0.87
N LEU A 39 -4.75 -4.53 -1.72
CA LEU A 39 -5.45 -5.73 -1.32
C LEU A 39 -4.48 -6.89 -1.37
N ILE A 40 -4.40 -7.61 -0.27
CA ILE A 40 -3.60 -8.82 -0.16
C ILE A 40 -4.57 -9.99 -0.07
N SER A 41 -4.43 -10.91 -1.01
CA SER A 41 -5.28 -12.09 -1.13
C SER A 41 -4.45 -13.36 -0.99
N LYS A 42 -5.04 -14.38 -0.37
CA LYS A 42 -4.48 -15.73 -0.27
C LYS A 42 -5.39 -16.68 -1.00
N ASP A 43 -4.84 -17.37 -2.00
CA ASP A 43 -5.61 -18.36 -2.78
C ASP A 43 -6.93 -17.76 -3.35
N ALA A 44 -6.86 -16.50 -3.82
CA ALA A 44 -7.96 -15.65 -4.32
C ALA A 44 -8.94 -15.08 -3.28
N GLU A 45 -8.80 -15.40 -1.99
CA GLU A 45 -9.62 -14.81 -0.92
C GLU A 45 -8.94 -13.55 -0.35
N PRO A 46 -9.65 -12.41 -0.21
CA PRO A 46 -9.09 -11.20 0.37
C PRO A 46 -8.88 -11.38 1.87
N ILE A 47 -7.64 -11.21 2.34
CA ILE A 47 -7.30 -11.42 3.76
C ILE A 47 -7.03 -10.13 4.52
N LEU A 48 -6.40 -9.15 3.87
CA LEU A 48 -6.11 -7.86 4.48
C LEU A 48 -5.92 -6.77 3.43
N ILE A 49 -6.12 -5.53 3.86
CA ILE A 49 -5.82 -4.34 3.07
C ILE A 49 -4.70 -3.59 3.77
N LEU A 50 -3.65 -3.25 3.03
CA LEU A 50 -2.54 -2.45 3.51
C LEU A 50 -2.68 -1.01 3.03
N GLN A 51 -2.70 -0.05 3.95
CA GLN A 51 -2.64 1.37 3.63
C GLN A 51 -1.18 1.82 3.43
N LEU A 52 -0.88 2.32 2.24
CA LEU A 52 0.39 2.98 1.94
C LEU A 52 0.28 4.49 2.16
N TYR A 53 1.41 5.08 2.49
CA TYR A 53 1.55 6.49 2.82
C TYR A 53 2.56 7.18 1.91
N VAL A 54 2.45 8.50 1.82
CA VAL A 54 3.41 9.38 1.16
C VAL A 54 3.68 10.59 2.04
N ARG A 55 4.87 11.17 1.93
CA ARG A 55 5.23 12.44 2.56
C ARG A 55 6.08 13.27 1.59
N ALA A 56 5.89 14.58 1.57
CA ALA A 56 6.87 15.50 0.98
C ALA A 56 7.98 15.85 1.98
N ASP A 57 9.24 15.76 1.58
CA ASP A 57 10.33 16.33 2.38
C ASP A 57 10.46 17.86 2.20
N GLU A 58 11.39 18.46 2.95
CA GLU A 58 11.62 19.91 2.95
C GLU A 58 12.10 20.46 1.60
N ASP A 59 12.72 19.60 0.78
CA ASP A 59 13.25 19.93 -0.54
C ASP A 59 12.23 19.68 -1.67
N GLY A 60 11.01 19.24 -1.32
CA GLY A 60 9.96 18.94 -2.28
C GLY A 60 10.15 17.61 -3.01
N TRP A 61 10.77 16.61 -2.40
CA TRP A 61 10.72 15.22 -2.86
C TRP A 61 9.57 14.48 -2.21
N LEU A 62 8.87 13.67 -3.00
CA LEU A 62 7.88 12.76 -2.47
C LEU A 62 8.55 11.45 -2.08
N ILE A 63 8.36 11.07 -0.83
CA ILE A 63 8.79 9.80 -0.25
C ILE A 63 7.54 8.95 -0.08
N SER A 64 7.37 7.94 -0.92
CA SER A 64 6.24 7.01 -0.88
C SER A 64 6.68 5.69 -0.22
N SER A 65 5.86 5.17 0.68
CA SER A 65 5.98 3.79 1.13
C SER A 65 5.45 2.87 0.03
N ALA A 66 6.26 1.94 -0.42
CA ALA A 66 5.92 0.97 -1.44
C ALA A 66 5.97 -0.45 -0.87
N PHE A 67 5.08 -1.31 -1.36
CA PHE A 67 5.15 -2.73 -1.12
C PHE A 67 6.25 -3.34 -1.98
N SER A 68 7.07 -4.20 -1.36
CA SER A 68 8.14 -4.92 -2.05
C SER A 68 7.78 -6.39 -2.24
N ASP A 69 7.57 -7.12 -1.15
CA ASP A 69 7.35 -8.56 -1.20
C ASP A 69 6.73 -9.11 0.10
N PHE A 70 6.29 -10.36 0.05
CA PHE A 70 5.81 -11.15 1.18
C PHE A 70 6.86 -12.15 1.64
N LEU A 71 6.90 -12.38 2.96
CA LEU A 71 7.50 -13.58 3.54
C LEU A 71 6.41 -14.33 4.28
N LEU A 72 6.22 -15.61 3.94
CA LEU A 72 5.17 -16.45 4.53
C LEU A 72 5.80 -17.63 5.28
N ASN A 73 5.29 -17.90 6.47
CA ASN A 73 5.48 -19.17 7.16
C ASN A 73 4.12 -19.81 7.48
N GLU A 74 4.12 -20.93 8.22
CA GLU A 74 2.89 -21.69 8.52
C GLU A 74 1.81 -20.88 9.24
N SER A 75 2.14 -19.78 9.93
CA SER A 75 1.20 -19.01 10.76
C SER A 75 1.23 -17.50 10.55
N HIS A 76 2.22 -16.96 9.84
CA HIS A 76 2.45 -15.52 9.74
C HIS A 76 2.76 -15.09 8.32
N VAL A 77 2.25 -13.92 7.97
CA VAL A 77 2.65 -13.14 6.79
C VAL A 77 3.46 -11.95 7.29
N ALA A 78 4.69 -11.81 6.83
CA ALA A 78 5.44 -10.58 6.96
C ALA A 78 5.40 -9.82 5.64
N ILE A 79 5.18 -8.51 5.74
CA ILE A 79 5.08 -7.58 4.62
C ILE A 79 6.36 -6.75 4.60
N THR A 80 7.08 -6.78 3.48
CA THR A 80 8.30 -5.98 3.31
C THR A 80 7.97 -4.67 2.61
N PHE A 81 8.39 -3.56 3.23
CA PHE A 81 8.23 -2.21 2.70
C PHE A 81 9.56 -1.68 2.17
N MET A 82 9.49 -0.85 1.14
CA MET A 82 10.59 -0.01 0.68
C MET A 82 10.11 1.44 0.57
N PHE A 83 11.03 2.39 0.70
CA PHE A 83 10.73 3.81 0.47
C PHE A 83 11.27 4.22 -0.90
N LEU A 84 10.39 4.78 -1.72
CA LEU A 84 10.74 5.32 -3.03
C LEU A 84 10.72 6.84 -2.96
N THR A 85 11.72 7.48 -3.54
CA THR A 85 11.83 8.94 -3.61
C THR A 85 11.76 9.40 -5.05
N TRP A 86 10.86 10.33 -5.36
CA TRP A 86 10.79 10.96 -6.69
C TRP A 86 10.53 12.47 -6.55
N PRO A 87 10.98 13.30 -7.50
CA PRO A 87 10.79 14.73 -7.42
C PRO A 87 9.28 15.07 -7.47
N HIS A 88 8.83 16.05 -6.68
CA HIS A 88 7.41 16.46 -6.62
C HIS A 88 6.92 17.20 -7.87
N THR A 89 7.73 17.33 -8.92
CA THR A 89 7.29 17.84 -10.21
C THR A 89 6.34 16.84 -10.87
N ARG A 90 5.03 17.04 -10.65
CA ARG A 90 3.97 16.53 -11.53
C ARG A 90 4.26 17.00 -12.95
N SER A 91 4.95 16.20 -13.74
CA SER A 91 4.71 16.18 -15.18
C SER A 91 3.61 15.16 -15.42
N GLU A 92 2.43 15.66 -15.73
CA GLU A 92 1.41 14.93 -16.47
C GLU A 92 2.08 14.24 -17.65
N ALA A 93 2.25 12.92 -17.57
CA ALA A 93 2.69 12.10 -18.70
C ALA A 93 2.38 10.63 -18.40
N ILE A 94 1.10 10.29 -18.31
CA ILE A 94 0.64 8.94 -18.66
C ILE A 94 -0.58 9.14 -19.55
N HIS A 95 -0.40 8.70 -20.80
CA HIS A 95 -1.36 8.69 -21.91
C HIS A 95 -2.59 7.83 -21.63
#